data_AF-A0A942HM50-F1
#
_entry.id   AF-A0A942HM50-F1
#
_cell.length_a   1.000
_cell.length_b   1.000
_cell.length_c   1.000
_cell.angle_alpha   90.00
_cell.angle_beta   90.00
_cell.angle_gamma   90.00
#
_symmetry.space_group_name_H-M   'P 1'
#
loop_
_entity.id
_entity.type
_entity.pdbx_description
1 polymer ?
#
loop_
_entity_poly.entity_id
_entity_poly.type
_entity_poly.pdbx_seq_one_letter_code
_entity_poly.pdbx_strand_id
1 'polypeptide(L)' 'MKSEPELAELVATVEGVEVTMAEKGFGTRVLLRASEHSGLHEADLEALLDRFAEPQRRPFS' A
#
# COMPACT_ATOMS: atom_id res chain seq x y z
N MET A 1 7.74 -6.48 -10.38
CA MET A 1 6.63 -5.50 -10.34
C MET A 1 5.54 -6.13 -9.49
N LYS A 2 5.03 -5.45 -8.45
CA LYS A 2 3.84 -5.93 -7.73
C LYS A 2 2.60 -5.62 -8.56
N SER A 3 1.70 -6.59 -8.68
CA SER A 3 0.45 -6.44 -9.45
C SER A 3 -0.61 -5.69 -8.62
N GLU A 4 -1.60 -5.04 -9.27
CA GLU A 4 -2.78 -4.44 -8.61
C GLU A 4 -3.40 -5.29 -7.48
N PRO A 5 -3.65 -6.60 -7.68
CA PRO A 5 -4.21 -7.45 -6.62
C PRO A 5 -3.29 -7.56 -5.38
N GLU A 6 -1.98 -7.56 -5.55
CA GLU A 6 -1.05 -7.72 -4.43
C GLU A 6 -1.00 -6.48 -3.53
N LEU A 7 -1.21 -5.28 -4.10
CA LEU A 7 -1.34 -4.04 -3.35
C LEU A 7 -2.66 -3.98 -2.59
N ALA A 8 -3.76 -4.39 -3.23
CA ALA A 8 -5.07 -4.45 -2.60
C ALA A 8 -5.09 -5.44 -1.41
N GLU A 9 -4.48 -6.61 -1.56
CA GLU A 9 -4.36 -7.59 -0.47
C GLU A 9 -3.52 -7.08 0.71
N LEU A 10 -2.42 -6.38 0.44
CA LEU A 10 -1.56 -5.83 1.48
C LEU A 10 -2.27 -4.74 2.29
N VAL A 11 -3.15 -3.96 1.68
CA VAL A 11 -3.84 -2.85 2.37
C VAL A 11 -5.16 -3.29 2.98
N ALA A 12 -5.81 -4.34 2.45
CA ALA A 12 -6.94 -4.98 3.11
C ALA A 12 -6.60 -5.47 4.54
N THR A 13 -5.31 -5.64 4.86
CA THR A 13 -4.87 -5.96 6.23
C THR A 13 -4.83 -4.76 7.18
N VAL A 14 -5.02 -3.54 6.67
CA VAL A 14 -4.95 -2.28 7.43
C VAL A 14 -6.30 -1.60 7.36
N GLU A 15 -7.08 -1.79 8.42
CA GLU A 15 -8.40 -1.18 8.56
C GLU A 15 -8.30 0.35 8.57
N GLY A 16 -9.11 1.01 7.75
CA GLY A 16 -9.17 2.48 7.69
C GLY A 16 -8.24 3.15 6.68
N VAL A 17 -7.57 2.40 5.80
CA VAL A 17 -6.73 2.95 4.71
C VAL A 17 -7.30 2.57 3.35
N GLU A 18 -7.47 3.58 2.48
CA GLU A 18 -7.82 3.41 1.07
C GLU A 18 -6.56 3.58 0.21
N VAL A 19 -6.44 2.76 -0.85
CA VAL A 19 -5.34 2.88 -1.82
C VAL A 19 -5.90 3.07 -3.20
N THR A 20 -5.37 4.06 -3.89
CA THR A 20 -5.65 4.30 -5.29
C THR A 20 -4.36 4.19 -6.09
N MET A 21 -4.39 3.46 -7.19
CA MET A 21 -3.28 3.46 -8.14
C MET A 21 -3.23 4.78 -8.89
N ALA A 22 -2.08 5.44 -8.84
CA ALA A 22 -1.88 6.73 -9.47
C ALA A 22 -1.24 6.61 -10.87
N GLU A 23 -0.36 5.62 -11.10
CA GLU A 23 0.29 5.43 -12.41
C GLU A 23 0.90 4.02 -12.57
N LYS A 24 0.75 3.43 -13.77
CA LYS A 24 1.50 2.24 -14.21
C LYS A 24 2.59 2.66 -15.20
N GLY A 25 3.85 2.41 -14.86
CA GLY A 25 5.00 2.75 -15.70
C GLY A 25 6.30 2.15 -15.17
N PHE A 26 7.38 2.93 -15.15
CA PHE A 26 8.64 2.53 -14.51
C PHE A 26 8.46 2.57 -12.99
N GLY A 27 7.98 1.45 -12.44
CA GLY A 27 7.53 1.36 -11.05
C GLY A 27 6.01 1.53 -10.90
N THR A 28 5.51 1.31 -9.69
CA THR A 28 4.10 1.44 -9.36
C THR A 28 3.92 2.65 -8.46
N ARG A 29 3.18 3.67 -8.92
CA ARG A 29 2.80 4.80 -8.07
C ARG A 29 1.46 4.51 -7.41
N VAL A 30 1.42 4.65 -6.09
CA VAL A 30 0.23 4.48 -5.28
C VAL A 30 -0.03 5.72 -4.45
N LEU A 31 -1.29 6.01 -4.22
CA LEU A 31 -1.76 7.02 -3.30
C LEU A 31 -2.44 6.31 -2.13
N LEU A 32 -2.03 6.64 -0.92
CA LEU A 32 -2.66 6.16 0.32
C LEU A 32 -3.48 7.28 0.92
N ARG A 33 -4.67 6.94 1.41
CA ARG A 33 -5.52 7.85 2.16
C ARG A 33 -6.05 7.17 3.41
N ALA A 34 -5.79 7.77 4.56
CA ALA A 34 -6.47 7.40 5.79
C ALA A 34 -7.92 7.88 5.76
N SER A 35 -8.84 7.04 6.23
CA SER A 35 -10.22 7.42 6.50
C SER A 35 -10.26 8.41 7.67
N GLU A 36 -11.20 9.36 7.65
CA GLU A 36 -11.33 10.42 8.65
C GLU A 36 -11.56 9.87 10.08
N HIS A 37 -12.07 8.65 10.20
CA HIS A 37 -12.35 7.99 11.48
C HIS A 37 -11.33 6.92 11.86
N SER A 38 -10.26 6.75 11.08
CA SER A 38 -9.25 5.70 11.31
C SER A 38 -8.33 5.99 12.50
N GLY A 39 -8.21 7.26 12.89
CA GLY A 39 -7.23 7.70 13.90
C GLY A 39 -5.77 7.62 13.41
N LEU A 40 -5.54 7.35 12.13
CA LEU A 40 -4.21 7.28 11.53
C LEU A 40 -3.67 8.68 11.25
N HIS A 41 -2.39 8.86 11.53
CA HIS A 41 -1.64 10.06 11.24
C HIS A 41 -0.71 9.85 10.04
N GLU A 42 -0.12 10.95 9.56
CA GLU A 42 0.80 10.95 8.41
C GLU A 42 1.98 9.97 8.62
N ALA A 43 2.54 9.93 9.82
CA ALA A 43 3.63 9.01 10.17
C ALA A 43 3.24 7.52 10.03
N ASP A 44 1.97 7.18 10.28
CA ASP A 44 1.48 5.81 10.12
C ASP A 44 1.38 5.45 8.62
N LEU A 45 0.97 6.41 7.78
CA LEU A 45 0.94 6.23 6.33
C LEU A 45 2.34 6.09 5.73
N GLU A 46 3.32 6.85 6.23
CA GLU A 46 4.73 6.70 5.84
C GLU A 46 5.27 5.31 6.21
N ALA A 47 5.03 4.84 7.43
CA ALA A 47 5.45 3.51 7.87
C ALA A 47 4.83 2.38 7.02
N LEU A 48 3.59 2.57 6.54
CA LEU A 48 2.94 1.65 5.62
C LEU A 48 3.62 1.64 4.25
N LEU A 49 4.02 2.80 3.72
CA LEU A 49 4.78 2.89 2.46
C LEU A 49 6.12 2.18 2.58
N ASP A 50 6.84 2.37 3.69
CA ASP A 50 8.11 1.69 3.94
C ASP A 50 7.95 0.17 3.92
N ARG A 51 6.93 -0.34 4.61
CA ARG A 51 6.60 -1.78 4.61
C ARG A 51 6.23 -2.30 3.21
N PHE A 52 5.62 -1.48 2.36
CA PHE A 52 5.33 -1.87 0.97
C PHE A 52 6.58 -1.91 0.09
N ALA A 53 7.54 -1.05 0.37
CA ALA A 53 8.84 -1.00 -0.31
C ALA A 53 9.77 -2.15 0.10
N GLU A 54 9.55 -2.77 1.27
CA GLU A 54 10.35 -3.91 1.71
C GLU A 54 10.29 -5.09 0.70
N PRO A 55 11.46 -5.67 0.36
CA PRO A 55 11.53 -6.84 -0.51
C PRO A 55 10.80 -8.03 0.13
N GLN A 56 9.68 -8.44 -0.45
CA GLN A 56 8.97 -9.62 0.02
C GLN A 56 9.53 -10.87 -0.67
N ARG A 57 10.07 -11.79 0.13
CA ARG A 57 10.43 -13.14 -0.32
C ARG A 57 9.17 -13.98 -0.44
N ARG A 58 8.36 -13.74 -1.47
CA ARG A 58 7.27 -14.64 -1.83
C ARG A 58 7.82 -15.70 -2.78
N PRO A 59 7.54 -17.01 -2.55
CA PRO A 59 7.85 -18.03 -3.54
C PRO A 59 7.11 -17.69 -4.85
N PHE A 60 7.77 -17.86 -5.99
CA PHE A 60 7.12 -17.76 -7.28
C PHE A 60 6.08 -18.90 -7.37
N SER A 61 4.80 -18.57 -7.29
CA SER A 61 3.71 -19.50 -7.61
C SER A 61 3.28 -19.34 -9.06
#